data_AF-A0A1E7IUS0-F1
#
_entry.id   AF-A0A1E7IUS0-F1
#
_cell.length_a   1.000
_cell.length_b   1.000
_cell.length_c   1.000
_cell.angle_alpha   90.00
_cell.angle_beta   90.00
_cell.angle_gamma   90.00
#
_symmetry.space_group_name_H-M   'P 1'
#
loop_
_entity.id
_entity.type
_entity.pdbx_description
1 polymer ?
#
loop_
_entity_poly.entity_id
_entity_poly.type
_entity_poly.pdbx_seq_one_letter_code
_entity_poly.pdbx_strand_id
1 'polypeptide(L)'
;MQAHPSEHAGLDCKECHSEHGESTPCMECHESHAEGMNLQACLSCHKPHGPTEVKYDDSVPVDYCTCCHENEGSNLAKSSKAHHELGCVECHESEHKAATPCESCHDAKPHGTFMHEKYPNCVDCHRDPHALAE
;
A
#
# COMPACT_ATOMS: atom_id res chain seq x y z
N MET A 1 -20.22 9.37 -3.20
CA MET A 1 -19.80 9.80 -1.85
C MET A 1 -20.52 9.07 -0.71
N GLN A 2 -21.84 8.83 -0.74
CA GLN A 2 -22.52 8.11 0.37
C GLN A 2 -22.03 6.66 0.60
N ALA A 3 -21.56 5.96 -0.43
CA ALA A 3 -21.02 4.61 -0.31
C ALA A 3 -19.58 4.56 0.24
N HIS A 4 -18.84 5.66 0.15
CA HIS A 4 -17.43 5.76 0.54
C HIS A 4 -17.21 7.08 1.28
N PRO A 5 -17.53 7.12 2.59
CA PRO A 5 -17.50 8.35 3.35
C PRO A 5 -16.07 8.93 3.43
N SER A 6 -16.00 10.24 3.27
CA SER A 6 -14.81 11.07 3.41
C SER A 6 -15.25 12.48 3.80
N GLU A 7 -14.32 13.35 4.16
CA GLU A 7 -14.63 14.75 4.49
C GLU A 7 -15.29 15.50 3.32
N HIS A 8 -15.09 15.04 2.07
CA HIS A 8 -15.77 15.60 0.90
C HIS A 8 -17.27 15.31 0.85
N ALA A 9 -17.78 14.34 1.63
CA ALA A 9 -19.20 14.01 1.64
C ALA A 9 -20.11 15.17 2.09
N GLY A 10 -19.54 16.14 2.82
CA GLY A 10 -20.24 17.37 3.25
C GLY A 10 -20.13 18.54 2.27
N LEU A 11 -19.35 18.43 1.20
CA LEU A 11 -19.16 19.49 0.21
C LEU A 11 -20.23 19.43 -0.89
N ASP A 12 -20.59 20.59 -1.44
CA ASP A 12 -21.39 20.66 -2.65
C ASP A 12 -20.56 20.19 -3.85
N CYS A 13 -21.20 19.55 -4.83
CA CYS A 13 -20.53 19.05 -6.04
C CYS A 13 -19.74 20.15 -6.76
N LYS A 14 -20.23 21.40 -6.69
CA LYS A 14 -19.62 22.56 -7.36
C LYS A 14 -18.32 23.04 -6.72
N GLU A 15 -18.03 22.63 -5.49
CA GLU A 15 -16.76 22.95 -4.83
C GLU A 15 -15.58 22.36 -5.62
N CYS A 16 -15.80 21.23 -6.31
CA CYS A 16 -14.82 20.62 -7.21
C CYS A 16 -15.20 20.73 -8.69
N HIS A 17 -16.48 20.72 -9.04
CA HIS A 17 -16.96 20.75 -10.42
C HIS A 17 -17.64 22.07 -10.76
N SER A 18 -16.85 23.10 -11.06
CA SER A 18 -17.34 24.43 -11.47
C SER A 18 -18.15 24.38 -12.77
N GLU A 19 -17.77 23.49 -13.69
CA GLU A 19 -18.40 23.26 -14.98
C GLU A 19 -18.56 21.75 -15.24
N HIS A 20 -19.55 21.38 -16.05
CA HIS A 20 -19.76 19.96 -16.39
C HIS A 20 -18.58 19.40 -17.17
N GLY A 21 -18.01 18.31 -16.66
CA GLY A 21 -16.88 17.62 -17.29
C GLY A 21 -15.51 18.12 -16.82
N GLU A 22 -15.46 19.23 -16.10
CA GLU A 22 -14.23 19.80 -15.55
C GLU A 22 -14.17 19.57 -14.03
N SER A 23 -12.96 19.53 -13.49
CA SER A 23 -12.74 19.49 -12.05
C SER A 23 -11.54 20.32 -11.64
N THR A 24 -11.66 21.04 -10.52
CA THR A 24 -10.54 21.70 -9.88
C THR A 24 -9.43 20.70 -9.55
N PRO A 25 -8.15 21.00 -9.83
CA PRO A 25 -7.04 20.13 -9.46
C PRO A 25 -7.02 19.86 -7.95
N CYS A 26 -6.84 18.58 -7.56
CA CYS A 26 -6.82 18.19 -6.15
C CYS A 26 -5.78 18.96 -5.33
N MET A 27 -4.65 19.29 -5.98
CA MET A 27 -3.52 19.98 -5.38
C MET A 27 -3.76 21.48 -5.11
N GLU A 28 -4.91 22.04 -5.48
CA GLU A 28 -5.29 23.39 -5.03
C GLU A 28 -5.63 23.40 -3.52
N CYS A 29 -6.05 22.26 -2.97
CA CYS A 29 -6.40 22.12 -1.56
C CYS A 29 -5.56 21.07 -0.81
N HIS A 30 -4.99 20.08 -1.51
CA HIS A 30 -4.22 18.99 -0.91
C HIS A 30 -2.73 19.10 -1.21
N GLU A 31 -1.91 18.65 -0.26
CA GLU A 31 -0.48 18.46 -0.45
C GLU A 31 -0.18 17.01 -0.85
N SER A 32 0.90 16.81 -1.60
CA SER A 32 1.36 15.50 -2.06
C SER A 32 2.06 14.76 -0.92
N HIS A 33 1.92 13.43 -0.86
CA HIS A 33 2.62 12.64 0.14
C HIS A 33 4.14 12.54 -0.12
N ALA A 34 4.56 12.68 -1.38
CA ALA A 34 5.97 12.68 -1.79
C ALA A 34 6.22 13.74 -2.86
N GLU A 35 7.47 14.21 -2.95
CA GLU A 35 7.87 15.17 -3.96
C GLU A 35 7.65 14.61 -5.38
N GLY A 36 7.06 15.42 -6.26
CA GLY A 36 6.83 15.05 -7.66
C GLY A 36 5.57 14.22 -7.93
N MET A 37 4.79 13.85 -6.91
CA MET A 37 3.48 13.24 -7.13
C MET A 37 2.53 14.24 -7.80
N ASN A 38 2.16 13.94 -9.04
CA ASN A 38 1.15 14.68 -9.80
C ASN A 38 -0.21 13.95 -9.73
N LEU A 39 -1.23 14.50 -10.38
CA LEU A 39 -2.57 13.93 -10.40
C LEU A 39 -2.61 12.44 -10.80
N GLN A 40 -1.80 11.99 -11.76
CA GLN A 40 -1.78 10.58 -12.16
C GLN A 40 -1.22 9.68 -11.05
N ALA A 41 -0.21 10.15 -10.31
CA ALA A 41 0.28 9.45 -9.12
C ALA A 41 -0.77 9.42 -8.00
N CYS A 42 -1.57 10.48 -7.83
CA CYS A 42 -2.69 10.44 -6.89
C CYS A 42 -3.72 9.39 -7.30
N LEU A 43 -4.04 9.32 -8.60
CA LEU A 43 -5.04 8.40 -9.17
C LEU A 43 -4.58 6.94 -9.21
N SER A 44 -3.29 6.64 -9.04
CA SER A 44 -2.81 5.26 -8.92
C SER A 44 -3.25 4.62 -7.59
N CYS A 45 -3.67 5.42 -6.61
CA CYS A 45 -4.04 4.96 -5.27
C CYS A 45 -5.45 5.43 -4.84
N HIS A 46 -5.83 6.66 -5.20
CA HIS A 46 -7.05 7.32 -4.73
C HIS A 46 -8.07 7.52 -5.85
N LYS A 47 -9.35 7.29 -5.54
CA LYS A 47 -10.46 7.62 -6.45
C LYS A 47 -11.10 8.96 -6.06
N PRO A 48 -11.40 9.88 -7.00
CA PRO A 48 -11.99 11.20 -6.70
C PRO A 48 -13.28 11.19 -5.87
N HIS A 49 -14.07 10.11 -5.92
CA HIS A 49 -15.31 9.95 -5.15
C HIS A 49 -15.24 8.85 -4.08
N GLY A 50 -14.03 8.42 -3.73
CA GLY A 50 -13.73 7.47 -2.67
C GLY A 50 -12.25 7.57 -2.27
N PRO A 51 -11.75 8.76 -1.89
CA PRO A 51 -10.33 8.97 -1.66
C PRO A 51 -9.79 8.15 -0.48
N THR A 52 -10.65 7.72 0.44
CA THR A 52 -10.27 6.89 1.59
C THR A 52 -10.16 5.40 1.27
N GLU A 53 -10.71 4.95 0.14
CA GLU A 53 -10.58 3.57 -0.35
C GLU A 53 -9.32 3.47 -1.22
N VAL A 54 -8.18 3.28 -0.55
CA VAL A 54 -6.87 3.25 -1.20
C VAL A 54 -6.66 1.91 -1.90
N LYS A 55 -6.66 1.93 -3.23
CA LYS A 55 -6.50 0.77 -4.10
C LYS A 55 -5.51 1.09 -5.20
N TYR A 56 -4.62 0.16 -5.47
CA TYR A 56 -3.51 0.34 -6.39
C TYR A 56 -3.20 -0.97 -7.12
N ASP A 57 -2.50 -0.84 -8.24
CA ASP A 57 -1.98 -1.97 -9.00
C ASP A 57 -0.53 -2.31 -8.61
N ASP A 58 0.03 -3.31 -9.29
CA ASP A 58 1.39 -3.82 -9.10
C ASP A 58 2.49 -2.89 -9.64
N SER A 59 2.13 -1.77 -10.27
CA SER A 59 3.10 -0.81 -10.83
C SER A 59 3.47 0.32 -9.87
N VAL A 60 2.84 0.41 -8.69
CA VAL A 60 3.13 1.47 -7.72
C VAL A 60 4.55 1.32 -7.15
N PRO A 61 5.42 2.35 -7.29
CA PRO A 61 6.79 2.30 -6.79
C PRO A 61 6.88 2.24 -5.27
N VAL A 62 7.92 1.56 -4.76
CA VAL A 62 8.23 1.48 -3.32
C VAL A 62 8.32 2.86 -2.67
N ASP A 63 8.92 3.83 -3.36
CA ASP A 63 9.11 5.20 -2.85
C ASP A 63 7.78 5.88 -2.45
N TYR A 64 6.66 5.49 -3.08
CA TYR A 64 5.33 6.03 -2.76
C TYR A 64 4.77 5.44 -1.46
N CYS A 65 5.26 4.27 -1.03
CA CYS A 65 4.91 3.66 0.24
C CYS A 65 5.79 4.21 1.36
N THR A 66 7.09 4.37 1.10
CA THR A 66 8.08 4.75 2.12
C THR A 66 7.98 6.19 2.58
N CYS A 67 7.22 7.05 1.91
CA CYS A 67 6.90 8.40 2.41
C CYS A 67 6.11 8.36 3.73
N CYS A 68 5.32 7.31 3.95
CA CYS A 68 4.61 7.05 5.20
C CYS A 68 5.21 5.87 5.99
N HIS A 69 5.80 4.90 5.29
CA HIS A 69 6.36 3.66 5.83
C HIS A 69 7.89 3.64 5.76
N GLU A 70 8.53 4.71 6.23
CA GLU A 70 9.99 4.89 6.13
C GLU A 70 10.74 3.77 6.86
N ASN A 71 10.24 3.34 8.02
CA ASN A 71 10.87 2.29 8.82
C ASN A 71 10.82 0.94 8.11
N GLU A 72 9.65 0.56 7.57
CA GLU A 72 9.47 -0.71 6.88
C GLU A 72 10.31 -0.77 5.60
N GLY A 73 10.32 0.31 4.81
CA GLY A 73 11.20 0.41 3.64
C GLY A 73 12.67 0.34 3.99
N SER A 74 13.09 1.06 5.04
CA SER A 74 14.47 1.04 5.53
C SER A 74 14.88 -0.33 6.05
N ASN A 75 13.99 -1.03 6.75
CA ASN A 75 14.23 -2.37 7.27
C ASN A 75 14.38 -3.38 6.13
N LEU A 76 13.47 -3.32 5.15
CA LEU A 76 13.49 -4.21 3.99
C LEU A 76 14.76 -4.00 3.16
N ALA A 77 15.13 -2.75 2.88
CA ALA A 77 16.35 -2.41 2.15
C ALA A 77 17.65 -2.82 2.86
N LYS A 78 17.64 -2.92 4.20
CA LYS A 78 18.80 -3.38 5.00
C LYS A 78 18.86 -4.91 5.15
N SER A 79 17.75 -5.61 4.88
CA SER A 79 17.68 -7.06 5.01
C SER A 79 18.64 -7.74 4.03
N SER A 80 19.36 -8.76 4.49
CA SER A 80 20.22 -9.57 3.63
C SER A 80 19.49 -10.78 3.02
N LYS A 81 18.17 -10.88 3.21
CA LYS A 81 17.34 -12.01 2.74
C LYS A 81 16.67 -11.65 1.42
N ALA A 82 16.39 -12.65 0.59
CA ALA A 82 15.88 -12.48 -0.78
C ALA A 82 14.64 -11.56 -0.93
N HIS A 83 13.82 -11.40 0.12
CA HIS A 83 12.66 -10.51 0.10
C HIS A 83 13.01 -9.03 -0.07
N HIS A 84 14.27 -8.60 0.18
CA HIS A 84 14.68 -7.21 -0.03
C HIS A 84 14.62 -6.76 -1.49
N GLU A 85 14.56 -7.71 -2.44
CA GLU A 85 14.42 -7.44 -3.88
C GLU A 85 12.96 -7.24 -4.31
N LEU A 86 11.98 -7.54 -3.44
CA LEU A 86 10.56 -7.42 -3.75
C LEU A 86 10.06 -6.00 -3.53
N GLY A 87 9.14 -5.56 -4.41
CA GLY A 87 8.38 -4.34 -4.19
C GLY A 87 7.32 -4.51 -3.09
N CYS A 88 6.89 -3.40 -2.47
CA CYS A 88 5.87 -3.43 -1.41
C CYS A 88 4.56 -4.09 -1.89
N VAL A 89 4.16 -3.79 -3.13
CA VAL A 89 2.91 -4.27 -3.75
C VAL A 89 2.90 -5.76 -4.04
N GLU A 90 4.05 -6.43 -4.07
CA GLU A 90 4.12 -7.89 -4.25
C GLU A 90 3.66 -8.66 -3.01
N CYS A 91 3.76 -8.05 -1.83
CA CYS A 91 3.22 -8.61 -0.59
C CYS A 91 1.95 -7.89 -0.13
N HIS A 92 1.77 -6.63 -0.50
CA HIS A 92 0.62 -5.81 -0.11
C HIS A 92 -0.27 -5.51 -1.30
N GLU A 93 -0.86 -6.54 -1.89
CA GLU A 93 -1.54 -6.46 -3.18
C GLU A 93 -2.89 -5.72 -3.13
N SER A 94 -3.23 -5.07 -4.25
CA SER A 94 -4.57 -4.55 -4.62
C SER A 94 -5.16 -3.41 -3.76
N GLU A 95 -5.00 -3.45 -2.45
CA GLU A 95 -5.55 -2.44 -1.54
C GLU A 95 -4.69 -2.23 -0.30
N HIS A 96 -4.72 -1.01 0.20
CA HIS A 96 -3.91 -0.65 1.35
C HIS A 96 -4.29 -1.47 2.59
N LYS A 97 -3.28 -1.89 3.36
CA LYS A 97 -3.37 -2.80 4.52
C LYS A 97 -3.70 -4.25 4.19
N ALA A 98 -3.91 -4.61 2.92
CA ALA A 98 -3.88 -6.01 2.53
C ALA A 98 -2.46 -6.56 2.71
N ALA A 99 -2.35 -7.84 3.07
CA ALA A 99 -1.08 -8.55 3.12
C ALA A 99 -1.32 -9.98 2.62
N THR A 100 -0.57 -10.37 1.61
CA THR A 100 -0.58 -11.71 1.03
C THR A 100 0.04 -12.68 2.03
N PRO A 101 -0.60 -13.83 2.30
CA PRO A 101 -0.03 -14.83 3.19
C PRO A 101 1.27 -15.40 2.60
N CYS A 102 2.25 -15.72 3.44
CA CYS A 102 3.55 -16.24 3.00
C CYS A 102 3.40 -17.50 2.14
N GLU A 103 2.38 -18.30 2.42
CA GLU A 103 2.04 -19.53 1.71
C GLU A 103 1.70 -19.31 0.23
N SER A 104 1.30 -18.12 -0.19
CA SER A 104 1.00 -17.83 -1.61
C SER A 104 2.23 -17.96 -2.53
N CYS A 105 3.44 -17.87 -1.97
CA CYS A 105 4.69 -18.11 -2.70
C CYS A 105 5.51 -19.27 -2.10
N HIS A 106 5.33 -19.56 -0.81
CA HIS A 106 6.00 -20.67 -0.12
C HIS A 106 5.15 -21.94 -0.08
N ASP A 107 4.63 -22.37 -1.23
CA ASP A 107 3.70 -23.51 -1.35
C ASP A 107 4.22 -24.81 -0.70
N ALA A 108 5.51 -25.11 -0.85
CA ALA A 108 6.11 -26.33 -0.32
C ALA A 108 6.43 -26.25 1.18
N LYS A 109 6.28 -25.08 1.81
CA LYS A 109 6.77 -24.71 3.15
C LYS A 109 8.29 -25.00 3.32
N PRO A 110 9.14 -23.99 3.57
CA PRO A 110 10.59 -24.14 3.49
C PRO A 110 11.19 -25.05 4.58
N HIS A 111 10.44 -25.40 5.62
CA HIS A 111 10.87 -26.29 6.70
C HIS A 111 10.03 -27.57 6.75
N GLY A 112 10.52 -28.58 7.48
CA GLY A 112 9.78 -29.83 7.69
C GLY A 112 8.40 -29.61 8.33
N THR A 113 7.45 -30.49 8.01
CA THR A 113 6.03 -30.39 8.42
C THR A 113 5.82 -30.20 9.91
N PHE A 114 6.64 -30.85 10.75
CA PHE A 114 6.59 -30.73 12.21
C PHE A 114 6.70 -29.28 12.70
N MET A 115 7.54 -28.45 12.08
CA MET A 115 7.71 -27.05 12.49
C MET A 115 6.43 -26.26 12.25
N HIS A 116 5.80 -26.45 11.09
CA HIS A 116 4.60 -25.73 10.70
C HIS A 116 3.32 -26.24 11.38
N GLU A 117 3.27 -27.51 11.79
CA GLU A 117 2.17 -28.04 12.61
C GLU A 117 2.22 -27.48 14.04
N LYS A 118 3.41 -27.33 14.60
CA LYS A 118 3.60 -26.82 15.98
C LYS A 118 3.61 -25.30 16.06
N TYR A 119 4.11 -24.62 15.03
CA TYR A 119 4.26 -23.17 14.94
C TYR A 119 3.63 -22.66 13.63
N PRO A 120 2.31 -22.45 13.59
CA PRO A 120 1.61 -22.07 12.37
C PRO A 120 1.88 -20.62 11.96
N ASN A 121 2.21 -19.71 12.89
CA ASN A 121 2.47 -18.31 12.56
C ASN A 121 3.96 -18.11 12.23
N CYS A 122 4.26 -17.75 10.98
CA CYS A 122 5.64 -17.62 10.50
C CYS A 122 6.44 -16.58 11.31
N VAL A 123 5.80 -15.46 11.64
CA VAL A 123 6.43 -14.31 12.33
C VAL A 123 6.84 -14.62 13.78
N ASP A 124 6.35 -15.70 14.39
CA ASP A 124 6.80 -16.11 15.74
C ASP A 124 8.31 -16.46 15.74
N CYS A 125 8.82 -16.96 14.62
CA CYS A 125 10.25 -17.25 14.43
C CYS A 125 10.93 -16.26 13.47
N HIS A 126 10.24 -15.85 12.40
CA HIS A 126 10.78 -14.95 11.38
C HIS A 126 10.73 -13.46 11.77
N ARG A 127 10.09 -13.14 12.90
CA ARG A 127 10.00 -11.84 13.57
C ARG A 127 9.25 -10.76 12.80
N ASP A 128 9.83 -10.30 11.70
CA ASP A 128 9.34 -9.15 10.93
C ASP A 128 9.41 -9.49 9.43
N PRO A 129 8.30 -9.46 8.68
CA PRO A 129 8.31 -9.63 7.23
C PRO A 129 9.23 -8.63 6.50
N HIS A 130 9.43 -7.44 7.06
CA HIS A 130 10.32 -6.42 6.50
C HIS A 130 11.78 -6.54 7.01
N ALA A 131 12.04 -7.37 8.02
CA ALA A 131 13.36 -7.58 8.59
C ALA A 131 13.55 -9.06 8.97
N LEU A 132 13.23 -9.96 8.03
CA LEU A 132 13.22 -11.41 8.25
C LEU A 132 14.51 -11.84 8.92
N ALA A 133 14.39 -12.28 10.18
CA ALA A 133 15.45 -12.59 11.14
C ALA A 133 16.88 -12.48 10.57
N GLU A 134 17.49 -11.32 10.81
CA GLU A 134 18.89 -10.90 10.55
C GLU A 134 19.85 -12.02 10.10
#